data_AF-A0A0R3FIU3-F1
#
_entry.id   AF-A0A0R3FIU3-F1
#
_cell.length_a   1.000
_cell.length_b   1.000
_cell.length_c   1.000
_cell.angle_alpha   90.00
_cell.angle_beta   90.00
_cell.angle_gamma   90.00
#
_symmetry.space_group_name_H-M   'P 1'
#
loop_
_entity.id
_entity.type
_entity.pdbx_description
1 polymer ?
#
loop_
_entity_poly.entity_id
_entity_poly.type
_entity_poly.pdbx_seq_one_letter_code
_entity_poly.pdbx_strand_id
1 'polypeptide(L)'
;MTIGHYAAVALQDTADTWRHGAVFLLRNAPRMNAEVTLDDGWTATVLEGMKAVIVRGPAVLTSCDQTHSAALRAANNALDYMCVRGLCDSAIRDDFDDCLVWWPDPAGGVTLRLRMVHTRAKAISVTLAVTDADGKVVLQPPTPPITAAQHDAFRFIRMSRTSEYLFDSYRNMFLALERLLSDIRPRAMHPNGKPAESEKDWFTAALKQADALVPVAKLAPPGEKKAIDWVYTNMYCVERSGLMHAKPGRYHLPQNDAGRADLRKSLNTLSEYVSELVSVHRGIQRGHSGIYASGWQYFTTPFFEHMLLVIADKELPTTTAWDNETDEMVLSNYVVDEPKQGGPPVAEESMLITKTVAVEASQLSSSEIHTIAVVGPFLHGRLILSSELSGPMTLGTSISQLEVIVGLRNLNVADMPHFSA
;
A
#
# COMPACT_ATOMS: atom_id res chain seq x y z
N MET A 1 30.91 10.92 -15.28
CA MET A 1 30.27 10.04 -14.29
C MET A 1 28.78 10.10 -14.55
N THR A 2 28.08 8.97 -14.58
CA THR A 2 26.66 8.91 -15.00
C THR A 2 25.85 8.01 -14.07
N ILE A 3 24.59 8.31 -13.78
CA ILE A 3 23.68 7.46 -13.01
C ILE A 3 23.04 6.42 -13.92
N GLY A 4 22.67 6.80 -15.15
CA GLY A 4 22.04 5.89 -16.10
C GLY A 4 20.82 6.48 -16.80
N HIS A 5 20.02 5.59 -17.40
CA HIS A 5 18.75 5.93 -18.02
C HIS A 5 17.67 4.95 -17.58
N TYR A 6 16.43 5.43 -17.49
CA TYR A 6 15.23 4.61 -17.40
C TYR A 6 14.33 4.95 -18.58
N ALA A 7 14.01 3.98 -19.44
CA ALA A 7 13.20 4.18 -20.64
C ALA A 7 13.70 5.33 -21.54
N ALA A 8 15.02 5.38 -21.75
CA ALA A 8 15.74 6.46 -22.46
C ALA A 8 15.73 7.85 -21.79
N VAL A 9 15.09 8.00 -20.62
CA VAL A 9 15.16 9.23 -19.82
C VAL A 9 16.38 9.18 -18.92
N ALA A 10 17.26 10.17 -19.04
CA ALA A 10 18.44 10.28 -18.19
C ALA A 10 18.05 10.45 -16.71
N LEU A 11 18.72 9.73 -15.82
CA LEU A 11 18.47 9.77 -14.37
C LEU A 11 19.21 10.91 -13.64
N GLN A 12 19.89 11.76 -14.40
CA GLN A 12 20.63 12.93 -13.93
C GLN A 12 20.48 14.08 -14.92
N ASP A 13 20.88 15.28 -14.53
CA ASP A 13 21.02 16.41 -15.43
C ASP A 13 22.33 16.35 -16.24
N THR A 14 22.39 17.17 -17.29
CA THR A 14 23.57 17.26 -18.16
C THR A 14 24.80 17.84 -17.46
N ALA A 15 24.61 18.62 -16.39
CA ALA A 15 25.71 19.18 -15.61
C ALA A 15 26.18 18.26 -14.48
N ASP A 16 25.58 17.06 -14.31
CA ASP A 16 25.90 16.09 -13.25
C ASP A 16 25.81 16.71 -11.84
N THR A 17 24.84 17.60 -11.65
CA THR A 17 24.52 18.22 -10.36
C THR A 17 23.39 17.50 -9.64
N TRP A 18 22.56 16.74 -10.35
CA TRP A 18 21.41 16.02 -9.80
C TRP A 18 21.74 14.56 -9.64
N ARG A 19 21.91 14.14 -8.38
CA ARG A 19 22.25 12.75 -8.05
C ARG A 19 21.21 12.04 -7.19
N HIS A 20 20.01 12.62 -7.13
CA HIS A 20 18.89 12.12 -6.36
C HIS A 20 17.66 11.99 -7.23
N GLY A 21 16.89 10.94 -6.99
CA GLY A 21 15.60 10.79 -7.61
C GLY A 21 14.94 9.46 -7.33
N ALA A 22 13.77 9.30 -7.94
CA ALA A 22 13.00 8.09 -7.86
C ALA A 22 12.18 7.83 -9.14
N VAL A 23 11.78 6.59 -9.33
CA VAL A 23 10.74 6.16 -10.27
C VAL A 23 9.60 5.56 -9.46
N PHE A 24 8.38 6.03 -9.72
CA PHE A 24 7.16 5.54 -9.10
C PHE A 24 6.21 5.00 -10.15
N LEU A 25 5.45 3.95 -9.79
CA LEU A 25 4.41 3.42 -10.67
C LEU A 25 3.22 4.37 -10.76
N LEU A 26 2.65 4.43 -11.95
CA LEU A 26 1.41 5.15 -12.22
C LEU A 26 0.25 4.16 -12.37
N ARG A 27 -0.94 4.55 -11.92
CA ARG A 27 -2.16 3.75 -12.09
C ARG A 27 -2.51 3.55 -13.57
N ASN A 28 -2.41 4.65 -14.32
CA ASN A 28 -2.65 4.68 -15.76
C ASN A 28 -1.39 5.12 -16.50
N ALA A 29 -1.16 4.53 -17.67
CA ALA A 29 -0.15 5.02 -18.58
C ALA A 29 -0.55 6.41 -19.11
N PRO A 30 0.37 7.39 -19.13
CA PRO A 30 0.18 8.66 -19.83
C PRO A 30 -0.13 8.44 -21.31
N ARG A 31 -0.89 9.36 -21.89
CA ARG A 31 -1.25 9.36 -23.32
C ARG A 31 -0.25 10.12 -24.20
N MET A 32 0.72 10.77 -23.58
CA MET A 32 1.78 11.51 -24.27
C MET A 32 2.99 11.65 -23.35
N ASN A 33 4.14 11.94 -23.94
CA ASN A 33 5.33 12.34 -23.21
C ASN A 33 5.13 13.74 -22.62
N ALA A 34 5.56 13.94 -21.38
CA ALA A 34 5.58 15.26 -20.76
C ALA A 34 6.73 15.37 -19.75
N GLU A 35 7.28 16.57 -19.63
CA GLU A 35 8.30 16.90 -18.64
C GLU A 35 7.95 18.25 -17.99
N VAL A 36 8.07 18.32 -16.68
CA VAL A 36 7.83 19.53 -15.89
C VAL A 36 8.99 19.72 -14.93
N THR A 37 9.58 20.91 -14.96
CA THR A 37 10.52 21.38 -13.93
C THR A 37 9.77 22.27 -12.96
N LEU A 38 9.83 21.93 -11.68
CA LEU A 38 9.26 22.68 -10.58
C LEU A 38 10.18 23.82 -10.14
N ASP A 39 9.62 24.80 -9.43
CA ASP A 39 10.35 25.97 -8.94
C ASP A 39 11.50 25.61 -7.96
N ASP A 40 11.41 24.45 -7.29
CA ASP A 40 12.46 23.94 -6.39
C ASP A 40 13.55 23.14 -7.12
N GLY A 41 13.53 23.12 -8.45
CA GLY A 41 14.56 22.52 -9.31
C GLY A 41 14.35 21.03 -9.59
N TRP A 42 13.36 20.37 -8.97
CA TRP A 42 13.00 19.00 -9.33
C TRP A 42 12.36 18.95 -10.72
N THR A 43 12.68 17.91 -11.48
CA THR A 43 12.08 17.64 -12.79
C THR A 43 11.42 16.28 -12.76
N ALA A 44 10.17 16.23 -13.21
CA ALA A 44 9.41 15.00 -13.40
C ALA A 44 9.13 14.76 -14.88
N THR A 45 9.37 13.54 -15.33
CA THR A 45 9.13 13.09 -16.70
C THR A 45 8.15 11.92 -16.68
N VAL A 46 7.18 11.95 -17.59
CA VAL A 46 6.28 10.82 -17.89
C VAL A 46 6.38 10.48 -19.37
N LEU A 47 6.23 9.21 -19.71
CA LEU A 47 6.31 8.72 -21.09
C LEU A 47 4.99 8.08 -21.53
N GLU A 48 4.64 8.27 -22.80
CA GLU A 48 3.46 7.66 -23.42
C GLU A 48 3.51 6.13 -23.29
N GLY A 49 2.39 5.54 -22.87
CA GLY A 49 2.25 4.08 -22.73
C GLY A 49 2.96 3.48 -21.51
N MET A 50 3.78 4.25 -20.79
CA MET A 50 4.57 3.76 -19.66
C MET A 50 3.92 4.12 -18.32
N LYS A 51 3.67 3.11 -17.47
CA LYS A 51 3.09 3.31 -16.14
C LYS A 51 4.13 3.76 -15.10
N ALA A 52 4.94 4.76 -15.42
CA ALA A 52 5.96 5.28 -14.53
C ALA A 52 6.06 6.80 -14.60
N VAL A 53 6.38 7.42 -13.47
CA VAL A 53 6.86 8.81 -13.39
C VAL A 53 8.28 8.80 -12.85
N ILE A 54 9.17 9.49 -13.56
CA ILE A 54 10.60 9.54 -13.28
C ILE A 54 10.89 10.94 -12.74
N VAL A 55 11.44 11.04 -11.53
CA VAL A 55 11.65 12.32 -10.85
C VAL A 55 13.08 12.45 -10.39
N ARG A 56 13.74 13.54 -10.77
CA ARG A 56 15.15 13.82 -10.50
C ARG A 56 15.36 15.26 -10.08
N GLY A 57 16.32 15.55 -9.19
CA GLY A 57 16.53 16.91 -8.72
C GLY A 57 17.80 17.15 -7.90
N PRO A 58 18.09 18.43 -7.59
CA PRO A 58 19.35 18.90 -7.00
C PRO A 58 19.48 18.67 -5.48
N ALA A 59 18.88 17.62 -4.94
CA ALA A 59 18.76 17.46 -3.50
C ALA A 59 20.13 17.29 -2.81
N VAL A 60 20.24 17.68 -1.53
CA VAL A 60 21.41 17.38 -0.68
C VAL A 60 20.97 16.44 0.42
N LEU A 61 20.44 15.29 0.01
CA LEU A 61 19.89 14.27 0.91
C LEU A 61 20.90 13.16 1.09
N THR A 62 20.92 12.57 2.28
CA THR A 62 21.96 11.58 2.64
C THR A 62 21.40 10.17 2.83
N SER A 63 20.09 9.98 2.64
CA SER A 63 19.45 8.67 2.77
C SER A 63 18.39 8.39 1.71
N CYS A 64 18.10 7.10 1.54
CA CYS A 64 17.02 6.60 0.70
C CYS A 64 15.67 7.20 1.11
N ASP A 65 15.31 7.15 2.39
CA ASP A 65 13.98 7.57 2.87
C ASP A 65 13.74 9.07 2.66
N GLN A 66 14.78 9.89 2.89
CA GLN A 66 14.71 11.32 2.61
C GLN A 66 14.52 11.58 1.11
N THR A 67 15.28 10.85 0.28
CA THR A 67 15.22 10.98 -1.18
C THR A 67 13.87 10.54 -1.73
N HIS A 68 13.35 9.41 -1.25
CA HIS A 68 12.01 8.91 -1.55
C HIS A 68 10.95 9.96 -1.22
N SER A 69 10.92 10.46 0.02
CA SER A 69 9.92 11.45 0.46
C SER A 69 9.96 12.74 -0.38
N ALA A 70 11.16 13.24 -0.68
CA ALA A 70 11.33 14.45 -1.49
C ALA A 70 10.90 14.23 -2.95
N ALA A 71 11.30 13.10 -3.54
CA ALA A 71 10.94 12.73 -4.91
C ALA A 71 9.43 12.46 -5.03
N LEU A 72 8.79 11.82 -4.05
CA LEU A 72 7.35 11.57 -4.03
C LEU A 72 6.55 12.88 -3.98
N ARG A 73 6.97 13.84 -3.15
CA ARG A 73 6.37 15.18 -3.12
C ARG A 73 6.52 15.90 -4.48
N ALA A 74 7.71 15.86 -5.07
CA ALA A 74 7.95 16.46 -6.37
C ALA A 74 7.14 15.77 -7.49
N ALA A 75 7.02 14.45 -7.46
CA ALA A 75 6.20 13.67 -8.37
C ALA A 75 4.73 14.11 -8.33
N ASN A 76 4.15 14.20 -7.14
CA ASN A 76 2.77 14.65 -6.96
C ASN A 76 2.56 16.08 -7.45
N ASN A 77 3.42 17.03 -7.06
CA ASN A 77 3.31 18.42 -7.51
C ASN A 77 3.41 18.56 -9.04
N ALA A 78 4.29 17.78 -9.68
CA ALA A 78 4.42 17.79 -11.12
C ALA A 78 3.23 17.13 -11.81
N LEU A 79 2.70 16.03 -11.28
CA LEU A 79 1.48 15.37 -11.79
C LEU A 79 0.26 16.30 -11.66
N ASP A 80 0.14 17.06 -10.58
CA ASP A 80 -0.90 18.08 -10.42
C ASP A 80 -0.83 19.11 -11.55
N TYR A 81 0.37 19.62 -11.83
CA TYR A 81 0.59 20.57 -12.93
C TYR A 81 0.30 19.95 -14.29
N MET A 82 0.77 18.72 -14.55
CA MET A 82 0.52 17.99 -15.79
C MET A 82 -0.98 17.75 -16.02
N CYS A 83 -1.72 17.38 -14.97
CA CYS A 83 -3.16 17.17 -15.00
C CYS A 83 -3.91 18.46 -15.38
N VAL A 84 -3.60 19.58 -14.71
CA VAL A 84 -4.20 20.89 -15.02
C VAL A 84 -3.90 21.34 -16.46
N ARG A 85 -2.73 20.95 -16.99
CA ARG A 85 -2.32 21.23 -18.37
C ARG A 85 -2.91 20.25 -19.40
N GLY A 86 -3.58 19.18 -18.96
CA GLY A 86 -4.11 18.12 -19.83
C GLY A 86 -3.03 17.21 -20.43
N LEU A 87 -1.86 17.11 -19.78
CA LEU A 87 -0.73 16.31 -20.24
C LEU A 87 -0.73 14.88 -19.68
N CYS A 88 -1.20 14.71 -18.44
CA CYS A 88 -1.26 13.41 -17.78
C CYS A 88 -2.38 13.37 -16.73
N ASP A 89 -3.32 12.45 -16.90
CA ASP A 89 -4.38 12.14 -15.92
C ASP A 89 -4.03 10.82 -15.22
N SER A 90 -3.09 10.87 -14.28
CA SER A 90 -2.66 9.68 -13.54
C SER A 90 -2.30 10.02 -12.10
N ALA A 91 -2.19 8.97 -11.30
CA ALA A 91 -1.90 9.01 -9.88
C ALA A 91 -0.83 7.97 -9.57
N ILE A 92 -0.02 8.22 -8.56
CA ILE A 92 0.96 7.24 -8.12
C ILE A 92 0.24 6.02 -7.52
N ARG A 93 0.79 4.85 -7.80
CA ARG A 93 0.39 3.55 -7.26
C ARG A 93 1.59 2.98 -6.51
N ASP A 94 1.37 2.42 -5.33
CA ASP A 94 2.40 1.60 -4.66
C ASP A 94 3.71 2.36 -4.42
N ASP A 95 3.59 3.62 -3.98
CA ASP A 95 4.71 4.56 -3.79
C ASP A 95 5.87 4.00 -2.94
N PHE A 96 5.58 3.09 -2.02
CA PHE A 96 6.56 2.42 -1.17
C PHE A 96 6.73 0.92 -1.46
N ASP A 97 5.75 0.30 -2.12
CA ASP A 97 5.75 -1.16 -2.31
C ASP A 97 6.44 -1.56 -3.62
N ASP A 98 6.40 -0.72 -4.67
CA ASP A 98 7.16 -0.93 -5.89
C ASP A 98 7.69 0.41 -6.44
N CYS A 99 8.93 0.72 -6.04
CA CYS A 99 9.59 1.98 -6.34
C CYS A 99 11.10 1.79 -6.55
N LEU A 100 11.69 2.65 -7.37
CA LEU A 100 13.13 2.72 -7.58
C LEU A 100 13.64 4.06 -7.04
N VAL A 101 14.67 4.09 -6.21
CA VAL A 101 15.22 5.31 -5.61
C VAL A 101 16.73 5.32 -5.77
N TRP A 102 17.33 6.46 -6.12
CA TRP A 102 18.79 6.61 -6.14
C TRP A 102 19.25 7.84 -5.37
N TRP A 103 20.37 7.70 -4.68
CA TRP A 103 21.01 8.76 -3.91
C TRP A 103 22.52 8.54 -3.82
N PRO A 104 23.32 9.59 -3.56
CA PRO A 104 24.75 9.47 -3.32
C PRO A 104 25.04 8.68 -2.05
N ASP A 105 25.93 7.70 -2.16
CA ASP A 105 26.47 6.95 -1.03
C ASP A 105 27.50 7.82 -0.26
N PRO A 106 27.48 7.85 1.08
CA PRO A 106 28.57 8.42 1.88
C PRO A 106 29.99 7.99 1.47
N ALA A 107 30.17 6.80 0.88
CA ALA A 107 31.43 6.28 0.36
C ALA A 107 31.87 6.85 -1.00
N GLY A 108 31.08 7.74 -1.63
CA GLY A 108 31.46 8.47 -2.84
C GLY A 108 30.91 7.92 -4.16
N GLY A 109 29.97 6.97 -4.11
CA GLY A 109 29.22 6.45 -5.27
C GLY A 109 27.75 6.89 -5.28
N VAL A 110 26.93 6.21 -6.07
CA VAL A 110 25.45 6.30 -6.04
C VAL A 110 24.90 4.91 -5.80
N THR A 111 24.02 4.79 -4.81
CA THR A 111 23.25 3.57 -4.58
C THR A 111 21.92 3.69 -5.29
N LEU A 112 21.56 2.68 -6.07
CA LEU A 112 20.25 2.52 -6.67
C LEU A 112 19.52 1.43 -5.90
N ARG A 113 18.33 1.70 -5.36
CA ARG A 113 17.52 0.73 -4.61
C ARG A 113 16.17 0.55 -5.28
N LEU A 114 15.90 -0.68 -5.72
CA LEU A 114 14.57 -1.13 -6.06
C LEU A 114 13.92 -1.74 -4.82
N ARG A 115 12.67 -1.40 -4.57
CA ARG A 115 11.82 -2.08 -3.60
C ARG A 115 10.67 -2.72 -4.35
N MET A 116 10.37 -3.98 -4.05
CA MET A 116 9.23 -4.71 -4.60
C MET A 116 8.59 -5.59 -3.51
N VAL A 117 7.35 -5.29 -3.15
CA VAL A 117 6.59 -5.94 -2.08
C VAL A 117 5.33 -6.57 -2.66
N HIS A 118 5.21 -7.89 -2.53
CA HIS A 118 3.99 -8.59 -2.94
C HIS A 118 3.01 -8.72 -1.77
N THR A 119 1.79 -8.21 -1.94
CA THR A 119 0.72 -8.42 -0.96
C THR A 119 -0.13 -9.65 -1.31
N ARG A 120 -0.26 -10.61 -0.39
CA ARG A 120 -1.14 -11.79 -0.49
C ARG A 120 -2.27 -11.70 0.53
N ALA A 121 -3.48 -12.06 0.12
CA ALA A 121 -4.55 -12.39 1.07
C ALA A 121 -4.63 -13.92 1.19
N LYS A 122 -4.22 -14.47 2.35
CA LYS A 122 -4.39 -15.90 2.64
C LYS A 122 -5.45 -16.06 3.73
N ALA A 123 -6.40 -16.95 3.48
CA ALA A 123 -7.37 -17.39 4.48
C ALA A 123 -6.99 -18.82 4.92
N ILE A 124 -6.94 -19.05 6.23
CA ILE A 124 -6.90 -20.39 6.82
C ILE A 124 -8.31 -20.77 7.24
N SER A 125 -8.80 -21.90 6.75
CA SER A 125 -10.00 -22.54 7.29
C SER A 125 -9.58 -23.63 8.27
N VAL A 126 -10.05 -23.55 9.51
CA VAL A 126 -9.90 -24.62 10.52
C VAL A 126 -11.29 -25.16 10.80
N THR A 127 -11.48 -26.46 10.57
CA THR A 127 -12.72 -27.16 10.96
C THR A 127 -12.49 -27.87 12.27
N LEU A 128 -13.12 -27.39 13.35
CA LEU A 128 -13.14 -28.05 14.65
C LEU A 128 -14.26 -29.08 14.68
N ALA A 129 -13.91 -30.37 14.77
CA ALA A 129 -14.86 -31.43 15.09
C ALA A 129 -14.87 -31.63 16.61
N VAL A 130 -16.04 -31.43 17.24
CA VAL A 130 -16.24 -31.74 18.66
C VAL A 130 -16.65 -33.21 18.74
N THR A 131 -15.92 -34.02 19.49
CA THR A 131 -16.30 -35.41 19.79
C THR A 131 -16.91 -35.50 21.18
N ASP A 132 -17.93 -36.35 21.36
CA ASP A 132 -18.45 -36.71 22.67
C ASP A 132 -17.49 -37.66 23.42
N ALA A 133 -17.87 -38.06 24.64
CA ALA A 133 -17.08 -38.96 25.48
C ALA A 133 -16.85 -40.35 24.86
N ASP A 134 -17.67 -40.74 23.87
CA ASP A 134 -17.56 -42.00 23.15
C ASP A 134 -16.77 -41.86 21.83
N GLY A 135 -16.17 -40.68 21.59
CA GLY A 135 -15.36 -40.39 20.41
C GLY A 135 -16.18 -40.11 19.14
N LYS A 136 -17.50 -39.93 19.26
CA LYS A 136 -18.38 -39.65 18.12
C LYS A 136 -18.49 -38.15 17.89
N VAL A 137 -18.36 -37.72 16.64
CA VAL A 137 -18.49 -36.31 16.27
C VAL A 137 -19.91 -35.81 16.59
N VAL A 138 -20.00 -34.84 17.48
CA VAL A 138 -21.22 -34.11 17.81
C VAL A 138 -21.50 -33.15 16.65
N LEU A 139 -22.61 -33.35 15.96
CA LEU A 139 -23.08 -32.41 14.94
C LEU A 139 -23.39 -31.07 15.64
N GLN A 140 -22.63 -30.02 15.31
CA GLN A 140 -22.99 -28.68 15.76
C GLN A 140 -24.39 -28.34 15.24
N PRO A 141 -25.25 -27.70 16.06
CA PRO A 141 -26.55 -27.25 15.59
C PRO A 141 -26.34 -26.36 14.35
N PRO A 142 -27.18 -26.51 13.30
CA PRO A 142 -27.02 -25.75 12.08
C PRO A 142 -27.05 -24.26 12.43
N THR A 143 -26.03 -23.53 11.99
CA THR A 143 -25.98 -22.08 12.14
C THR A 143 -27.29 -21.51 11.57
N PRO A 144 -28.00 -20.64 12.31
CA PRO A 144 -29.23 -20.04 11.80
C PRO A 144 -28.97 -19.45 10.41
N PRO A 145 -29.88 -19.64 9.43
CA PRO A 145 -29.67 -19.10 8.10
C PRO A 145 -29.50 -17.58 8.20
N ILE A 146 -28.34 -17.09 7.76
CA ILE A 146 -28.09 -15.66 7.66
C ILE A 146 -29.04 -15.10 6.61
N THR A 147 -30.10 -14.42 7.03
CA THR A 147 -30.96 -13.68 6.10
C THR A 147 -30.14 -12.53 5.51
N ALA A 148 -29.92 -12.54 4.20
CA ALA A 148 -29.24 -11.48 3.48
C ALA A 148 -30.13 -10.21 3.43
N ALA A 149 -30.23 -9.49 4.55
CA ALA A 149 -30.91 -8.20 4.60
C ALA A 149 -29.96 -7.11 4.11
N GLN A 150 -30.26 -6.47 2.98
CA GLN A 150 -29.52 -5.31 2.51
C GLN A 150 -29.63 -4.14 3.52
N HIS A 151 -28.50 -3.46 3.75
CA HIS A 151 -28.43 -2.24 4.53
C HIS A 151 -27.41 -1.30 3.90
N ASP A 152 -27.71 -0.01 3.79
CA ASP A 152 -26.87 0.94 3.05
C ASP A 152 -25.44 1.05 3.61
N ALA A 153 -25.26 0.86 4.93
CA ALA A 153 -23.93 0.83 5.53
C ALA A 153 -23.04 -0.26 4.91
N PHE A 154 -23.59 -1.36 4.40
CA PHE A 154 -22.80 -2.43 3.78
C PHE A 154 -22.18 -1.99 2.46
N ARG A 155 -22.84 -1.09 1.73
CA ARG A 155 -22.27 -0.50 0.51
C ARG A 155 -21.08 0.38 0.85
N PHE A 156 -21.20 1.20 1.90
CA PHE A 156 -20.11 2.03 2.39
C PHE A 156 -18.93 1.20 2.92
N ILE A 157 -19.21 0.13 3.68
CA ILE A 157 -18.17 -0.82 4.13
C ILE A 157 -17.46 -1.44 2.92
N ARG A 158 -18.22 -1.93 1.93
CA ARG A 158 -17.63 -2.48 0.69
C ARG A 158 -16.75 -1.45 0.00
N MET A 159 -17.24 -0.22 -0.19
CA MET A 159 -16.48 0.83 -0.87
C MET A 159 -15.22 1.23 -0.12
N SER A 160 -15.24 1.23 1.21
CA SER A 160 -14.06 1.44 2.02
C SER A 160 -13.02 0.32 1.79
N ARG A 161 -13.47 -0.94 1.82
CA ARG A 161 -12.60 -2.11 1.68
C ARG A 161 -12.08 -2.38 0.27
N THR A 162 -12.67 -1.77 -0.74
CA THR A 162 -12.21 -1.86 -2.13
C THR A 162 -11.59 -0.56 -2.64
N SER A 163 -11.43 0.43 -1.75
CA SER A 163 -10.78 1.68 -2.09
C SER A 163 -9.28 1.45 -2.29
N GLU A 164 -8.73 2.06 -3.32
CA GLU A 164 -7.28 2.14 -3.55
C GLU A 164 -6.66 3.39 -2.88
N TYR A 165 -7.47 4.19 -2.18
CA TYR A 165 -7.03 5.41 -1.50
C TYR A 165 -7.44 5.40 -0.05
N LEU A 166 -6.50 5.76 0.82
CA LEU A 166 -6.74 5.85 2.27
C LEU A 166 -7.87 6.84 2.60
N PHE A 167 -7.87 8.00 1.94
CA PHE A 167 -8.79 9.10 2.17
C PHE A 167 -10.24 8.71 1.84
N ASP A 168 -10.46 8.07 0.68
CA ASP A 168 -11.76 7.55 0.27
C ASP A 168 -12.18 6.35 1.12
N SER A 169 -11.22 5.52 1.54
CA SER A 169 -11.51 4.41 2.43
C SER A 169 -12.05 4.90 3.78
N TYR A 170 -11.38 5.88 4.38
CA TYR A 170 -11.82 6.52 5.60
C TYR A 170 -13.19 7.18 5.44
N ARG A 171 -13.36 7.99 4.38
CA ARG A 171 -14.64 8.66 4.11
C ARG A 171 -15.79 7.66 4.04
N ASN A 172 -15.61 6.56 3.30
CA ASN A 172 -16.63 5.53 3.18
C ASN A 172 -16.87 4.81 4.52
N MET A 173 -15.83 4.49 5.29
CA MET A 173 -16.03 3.85 6.60
C MET A 173 -16.75 4.79 7.59
N PHE A 174 -16.47 6.08 7.53
CA PHE A 174 -17.17 7.07 8.34
C PHE A 174 -18.66 7.17 7.95
N LEU A 175 -18.98 7.13 6.66
CA LEU A 175 -20.38 7.09 6.19
C LEU A 175 -21.09 5.81 6.62
N ALA A 176 -20.38 4.69 6.72
CA ALA A 176 -20.94 3.46 7.29
C ALA A 176 -21.31 3.65 8.77
N LEU A 177 -20.45 4.28 9.57
CA LEU A 177 -20.75 4.64 10.96
C LEU A 177 -21.96 5.59 11.03
N GLU A 178 -21.96 6.68 10.27
CA GLU A 178 -23.05 7.67 10.27
C GLU A 178 -24.40 7.02 9.90
N ARG A 179 -24.40 6.08 8.94
CA ARG A 179 -25.61 5.35 8.55
C ARG A 179 -26.08 4.38 9.64
N LEU A 180 -25.18 3.69 10.33
CA LEU A 180 -25.52 2.82 11.47
C LEU A 180 -26.06 3.63 12.65
N LEU A 181 -25.43 4.77 12.96
CA LEU A 181 -25.91 5.69 13.99
C LEU A 181 -27.30 6.24 13.66
N SER A 182 -27.58 6.52 12.39
CA SER A 182 -28.91 6.93 11.94
C SER A 182 -29.97 5.84 12.12
N ASP A 183 -29.59 4.58 12.04
CA ASP A 183 -30.51 3.45 12.30
C ASP A 183 -30.74 3.24 13.80
N ILE A 184 -29.69 3.37 14.62
CA ILE A 184 -29.75 3.25 16.08
C ILE A 184 -30.57 4.39 16.68
N ARG A 185 -30.28 5.63 16.25
CA ARG A 185 -30.98 6.85 16.68
C ARG A 185 -31.33 7.68 15.45
N PRO A 186 -32.53 7.47 14.88
CA PRO A 186 -33.04 8.31 13.80
C PRO A 186 -33.01 9.78 14.19
N ARG A 187 -32.61 10.62 13.24
CA ARG A 187 -32.61 12.07 13.42
C ARG A 187 -34.03 12.58 13.64
N ALA A 188 -34.21 13.43 14.64
CA ALA A 188 -35.48 14.08 14.88
C ALA A 188 -35.83 15.04 13.73
N MET A 189 -37.04 14.90 13.17
CA MET A 189 -37.52 15.68 12.04
C MET A 189 -38.77 16.47 12.44
N HIS A 190 -38.85 17.72 11.99
CA HIS A 190 -40.09 18.49 12.03
C HIS A 190 -41.09 17.96 10.97
N PRO A 191 -42.40 18.24 11.12
CA PRO A 191 -43.41 17.87 10.11
C PRO A 191 -43.13 18.42 8.70
N ASN A 192 -42.33 19.49 8.59
CA ASN A 192 -41.92 20.08 7.30
C ASN A 192 -40.71 19.37 6.66
N GLY A 193 -40.25 18.25 7.22
CA GLY A 193 -39.12 17.48 6.70
C GLY A 193 -37.74 18.07 7.00
N LYS A 194 -37.63 19.11 7.82
CA LYS A 194 -36.33 19.65 8.27
C LYS A 194 -35.88 19.04 9.59
N PRO A 195 -34.56 18.91 9.84
CA PRO A 195 -34.03 18.54 11.14
C PRO A 195 -34.56 19.39 12.30
N ALA A 196 -34.98 18.73 13.38
CA ALA A 196 -35.40 19.35 14.64
C ALA A 196 -34.26 19.45 15.68
N GLU A 197 -33.09 18.93 15.34
CA GLU A 197 -31.89 18.95 16.19
C GLU A 197 -30.66 19.34 15.37
N SER A 198 -29.67 19.93 16.04
CA SER A 198 -28.38 20.24 15.42
C SER A 198 -27.62 18.96 15.09
N GLU A 199 -26.71 19.07 14.13
CA GLU A 199 -25.87 17.94 13.71
C GLU A 199 -25.01 17.40 14.86
N LYS A 200 -24.48 18.31 15.69
CA LYS A 200 -23.68 17.97 16.88
C LYS A 200 -24.53 17.22 17.91
N ASP A 201 -25.70 17.76 18.22
CA ASP A 201 -26.58 17.15 19.22
C ASP A 201 -27.03 15.77 18.75
N TRP A 202 -27.33 15.65 17.46
CA TRP A 202 -27.69 14.37 16.88
C TRP A 202 -26.56 13.34 16.99
N PHE A 203 -25.38 13.69 16.49
CA PHE A 203 -24.24 12.78 16.42
C PHE A 203 -23.80 12.31 17.82
N THR A 204 -23.69 13.25 18.77
CA THR A 204 -23.29 12.91 20.14
C THR A 204 -24.35 12.08 20.87
N ALA A 205 -25.64 12.34 20.65
CA ALA A 205 -26.70 11.52 21.23
C ALA A 205 -26.82 10.14 20.57
N ALA A 206 -26.55 10.02 19.27
CA ALA A 206 -26.50 8.74 18.58
C ALA A 206 -25.32 7.89 19.07
N LEU A 207 -24.15 8.50 19.27
CA LEU A 207 -23.00 7.83 19.90
C LEU A 207 -23.33 7.35 21.32
N LYS A 208 -24.06 8.15 22.14
CA LYS A 208 -24.51 7.71 23.46
C LYS A 208 -25.40 6.46 23.42
N GLN A 209 -26.25 6.33 22.40
CA GLN A 209 -27.07 5.12 22.24
C GLN A 209 -26.26 3.94 21.72
N ALA A 210 -25.31 4.19 20.81
CA ALA A 210 -24.40 3.16 20.32
C ALA A 210 -23.46 2.64 21.42
N ASP A 211 -23.07 3.47 22.39
CA ASP A 211 -22.23 3.10 23.54
C ASP A 211 -22.83 1.96 24.38
N ALA A 212 -24.16 1.86 24.42
CA ALA A 212 -24.87 0.77 25.08
C ALA A 212 -24.77 -0.57 24.31
N LEU A 213 -24.39 -0.55 23.03
CA LEU A 213 -24.19 -1.73 22.17
C LEU A 213 -22.71 -2.10 22.07
N VAL A 214 -21.87 -1.12 21.77
CA VAL A 214 -20.42 -1.24 21.63
C VAL A 214 -19.78 -0.01 22.29
N PRO A 215 -18.86 -0.18 23.25
CA PRO A 215 -18.26 0.96 23.95
C PRO A 215 -17.57 1.94 22.99
N VAL A 216 -18.03 3.19 22.95
CA VAL A 216 -17.47 4.28 22.14
C VAL A 216 -16.03 4.60 22.56
N ALA A 217 -15.65 4.26 23.79
CA ALA A 217 -14.26 4.36 24.26
C ALA A 217 -13.26 3.62 23.37
N LYS A 218 -13.68 2.60 22.60
CA LYS A 218 -12.85 1.90 21.60
C LYS A 218 -12.42 2.78 20.43
N LEU A 219 -13.17 3.84 20.13
CA LEU A 219 -12.83 4.80 19.08
C LEU A 219 -11.81 5.87 19.53
N ALA A 220 -11.60 6.03 20.83
CA ALA A 220 -10.74 7.06 21.39
C ALA A 220 -9.40 6.46 21.89
N PRO A 221 -8.35 7.29 22.07
CA PRO A 221 -7.10 6.84 22.68
C PRO A 221 -7.33 6.18 24.05
N PRO A 222 -6.53 5.16 24.42
CA PRO A 222 -6.64 4.50 25.71
C PRO A 222 -6.62 5.48 26.87
N GLY A 223 -7.60 5.38 27.77
CA GLY A 223 -7.71 6.24 28.96
C GLY A 223 -8.45 7.57 28.75
N GLU A 224 -8.96 7.86 27.54
CA GLU A 224 -9.79 9.04 27.30
C GLU A 224 -11.10 8.97 28.11
N LYS A 225 -11.33 9.96 28.97
CA LYS A 225 -12.47 10.01 29.89
C LYS A 225 -13.74 10.52 29.21
N LYS A 226 -13.61 11.30 28.14
CA LYS A 226 -14.73 11.89 27.39
C LYS A 226 -14.73 11.38 25.95
N ALA A 227 -14.80 10.06 25.79
CA ALA A 227 -14.69 9.39 24.48
C ALA A 227 -15.63 9.98 23.41
N ILE A 228 -16.89 10.27 23.75
CA ILE A 228 -17.86 10.83 22.80
C ILE A 228 -17.46 12.24 22.33
N ASP A 229 -17.02 13.11 23.25
CA ASP A 229 -16.54 14.45 22.90
C ASP A 229 -15.25 14.37 22.07
N TRP A 230 -14.39 13.39 22.38
CA TRP A 230 -13.16 13.12 21.62
C TRP A 230 -13.48 12.68 20.19
N VAL A 231 -14.40 11.73 20.00
CA VAL A 231 -14.82 11.24 18.67
C VAL A 231 -15.45 12.37 17.85
N TYR A 232 -16.32 13.19 18.47
CA TYR A 232 -16.89 14.35 17.79
C TYR A 232 -15.83 15.37 17.38
N THR A 233 -14.84 15.62 18.23
CA THR A 233 -13.80 16.63 17.93
C THR A 233 -12.81 16.12 16.89
N ASN A 234 -12.29 14.91 17.05
CA ASN A 234 -11.19 14.42 16.23
C ASN A 234 -11.68 13.75 14.95
N MET A 235 -12.63 12.80 15.04
CA MET A 235 -13.09 12.07 13.86
C MET A 235 -14.11 12.89 13.05
N TYR A 236 -15.12 13.48 13.71
CA TYR A 236 -16.17 14.23 13.02
C TYR A 236 -15.71 15.64 12.58
N CYS A 237 -15.15 16.44 13.49
CA CYS A 237 -14.79 17.83 13.19
C CYS A 237 -13.43 18.01 12.49
N VAL A 238 -12.43 17.17 12.79
CA VAL A 238 -11.09 17.31 12.20
C VAL A 238 -10.93 16.41 10.98
N GLU A 239 -10.94 15.08 11.16
CA GLU A 239 -10.63 14.12 10.10
C GLU A 239 -11.68 14.18 8.98
N ARG A 240 -12.95 13.86 9.26
CA ARG A 240 -14.02 13.89 8.25
C ARG A 240 -14.15 15.25 7.55
N SER A 241 -14.06 16.35 8.30
CA SER A 241 -14.18 17.68 7.70
C SER A 241 -12.95 18.06 6.87
N GLY A 242 -11.75 17.65 7.28
CA GLY A 242 -10.51 17.83 6.53
C GLY A 242 -10.47 17.05 5.21
N LEU A 243 -11.27 15.98 5.09
CA LEU A 243 -11.47 15.23 3.85
C LEU A 243 -12.50 15.88 2.89
N MET A 244 -13.28 16.86 3.37
CA MET A 244 -14.39 17.46 2.63
C MET A 244 -14.19 18.96 2.35
N HIS A 245 -13.10 19.54 2.87
CA HIS A 245 -12.79 20.96 2.74
C HIS A 245 -11.30 21.16 2.42
N ALA A 246 -10.99 22.17 1.60
CA ALA A 246 -9.63 22.55 1.22
C ALA A 246 -9.19 23.91 1.82
N LYS A 247 -9.84 24.35 2.92
CA LYS A 247 -9.51 25.64 3.54
C LYS A 247 -8.14 25.56 4.21
N PRO A 248 -7.26 26.58 4.06
CA PRO A 248 -5.91 26.55 4.63
C PRO A 248 -5.88 26.12 6.11
N GLY A 249 -4.98 25.19 6.44
CA GLY A 249 -4.80 24.67 7.80
C GLY A 249 -5.87 23.69 8.29
N ARG A 250 -6.86 23.33 7.46
CA ARG A 250 -7.96 22.40 7.83
C ARG A 250 -8.33 21.46 6.68
N TYR A 251 -7.32 20.90 6.02
CA TYR A 251 -7.52 19.95 4.93
C TYR A 251 -6.45 18.88 4.96
N HIS A 252 -6.80 17.72 4.41
CA HIS A 252 -5.81 16.71 4.08
C HIS A 252 -5.66 16.63 2.56
N LEU A 253 -4.44 16.82 2.08
CA LEU A 253 -4.14 16.70 0.67
C LEU A 253 -4.02 15.21 0.30
N PRO A 254 -4.74 14.72 -0.73
CA PRO A 254 -4.56 13.37 -1.23
C PRO A 254 -3.10 13.12 -1.66
N GLN A 255 -2.61 11.89 -1.50
CA GLN A 255 -1.23 11.49 -1.82
C GLN A 255 -0.11 12.25 -1.09
N ASN A 256 -0.45 12.97 -0.03
CA ASN A 256 0.53 13.56 0.88
C ASN A 256 0.84 12.61 2.03
N ASP A 257 2.11 12.54 2.42
CA ASP A 257 2.55 11.69 3.53
C ASP A 257 2.22 12.28 4.90
N ALA A 258 2.10 13.61 4.99
CA ALA A 258 1.80 14.28 6.25
C ALA A 258 0.42 13.85 6.80
N GLY A 259 0.40 13.23 7.98
CA GLY A 259 -0.82 12.76 8.65
C GLY A 259 -1.40 11.44 8.11
N ARG A 260 -0.75 10.81 7.11
CA ARG A 260 -1.18 9.53 6.53
C ARG A 260 -1.21 8.41 7.57
N ALA A 261 -0.16 8.30 8.39
CA ALA A 261 -0.06 7.27 9.42
C ALA A 261 -1.18 7.40 10.47
N ASP A 262 -1.49 8.63 10.88
CA ASP A 262 -2.56 8.91 11.83
C ASP A 262 -3.95 8.58 11.24
N LEU A 263 -4.20 8.97 9.99
CA LEU A 263 -5.45 8.66 9.31
C LEU A 263 -5.63 7.14 9.09
N ARG A 264 -4.54 6.41 8.79
CA ARG A 264 -4.53 4.95 8.68
C ARG A 264 -4.87 4.28 10.00
N LYS A 265 -4.28 4.77 11.09
CA LYS A 265 -4.60 4.31 12.45
C LYS A 265 -6.07 4.58 12.78
N SER A 266 -6.57 5.77 12.49
CA SER A 266 -7.96 6.15 12.71
C SER A 266 -8.93 5.28 11.89
N LEU A 267 -8.61 4.99 10.62
CA LEU A 267 -9.37 4.06 9.78
C LEU A 267 -9.42 2.65 10.37
N ASN A 268 -8.30 2.12 10.87
CA ASN A 268 -8.27 0.79 11.47
C ASN A 268 -9.19 0.73 12.70
N THR A 269 -9.05 1.69 13.62
CA THR A 269 -9.91 1.82 14.80
C THR A 269 -11.39 1.93 14.43
N LEU A 270 -11.72 2.78 13.44
CA LEU A 270 -13.07 2.97 12.96
C LEU A 270 -13.65 1.69 12.34
N SER A 271 -12.84 0.97 11.56
CA SER A 271 -13.25 -0.26 10.87
C SER A 271 -13.54 -1.39 11.85
N GLU A 272 -12.74 -1.52 12.91
CA GLU A 272 -12.97 -2.48 14.01
C GLU A 272 -14.27 -2.16 14.73
N TYR A 273 -14.47 -0.90 15.15
CA TYR A 273 -15.69 -0.48 15.83
C TYR A 273 -16.94 -0.67 14.95
N VAL A 274 -16.90 -0.29 13.68
CA VAL A 274 -18.03 -0.48 12.74
C VAL A 274 -18.33 -1.97 12.55
N SER A 275 -17.31 -2.82 12.45
CA SER A 275 -17.51 -4.28 12.32
C SER A 275 -18.21 -4.86 13.56
N GLU A 276 -17.80 -4.44 14.76
CA GLU A 276 -18.43 -4.86 16.01
C GLU A 276 -19.86 -4.33 16.13
N LEU A 277 -20.09 -3.07 15.77
CA LEU A 277 -21.41 -2.45 15.80
C LEU A 277 -22.38 -3.14 14.83
N VAL A 278 -21.94 -3.50 13.63
CA VAL A 278 -22.73 -4.29 12.68
C VAL A 278 -23.06 -5.66 13.26
N SER A 279 -22.10 -6.32 13.91
CA SER A 279 -22.32 -7.62 14.55
C SER A 279 -23.39 -7.54 15.64
N VAL A 280 -23.29 -6.58 16.56
CA VAL A 280 -24.23 -6.43 17.68
C VAL A 280 -25.59 -5.92 17.20
N HIS A 281 -25.64 -4.91 16.33
CA HIS A 281 -26.88 -4.26 15.92
C HIS A 281 -27.64 -5.04 14.84
N ARG A 282 -26.96 -5.80 13.97
CA ARG A 282 -27.55 -6.48 12.81
C ARG A 282 -27.38 -7.99 12.80
N GLY A 283 -26.67 -8.57 13.77
CA GLY A 283 -26.44 -10.01 13.87
C GLY A 283 -25.55 -10.56 12.74
N ILE A 284 -24.80 -9.71 12.03
CA ILE A 284 -23.92 -10.11 10.94
C ILE A 284 -22.49 -10.15 11.44
N GLN A 285 -21.96 -11.36 11.59
CA GLN A 285 -20.58 -11.56 11.98
C GLN A 285 -19.67 -11.53 10.76
N ARG A 286 -18.52 -10.87 10.93
CA ARG A 286 -17.43 -10.91 9.96
C ARG A 286 -16.67 -12.23 10.10
N GLY A 287 -16.24 -12.80 8.99
CA GLY A 287 -15.29 -13.92 9.00
C GLY A 287 -13.96 -13.47 9.60
N HIS A 288 -13.51 -14.16 10.65
CA HIS A 288 -12.20 -13.97 11.24
C HIS A 288 -11.36 -15.18 10.84
N SER A 289 -10.54 -14.99 9.79
CA SER A 289 -9.54 -15.96 9.37
C SER A 289 -8.26 -15.19 9.11
N GLY A 290 -7.17 -15.70 9.64
CA GLY A 290 -5.89 -15.04 9.53
C GLY A 290 -4.76 -15.87 10.10
N ILE A 291 -3.55 -15.45 9.78
CA ILE A 291 -2.30 -15.98 10.30
C ILE A 291 -1.75 -14.94 11.28
N TYR A 292 -1.22 -15.40 12.42
CA TYR A 292 -0.48 -14.54 13.34
C TYR A 292 0.89 -14.19 12.76
N ALA A 293 1.45 -13.03 13.12
CA ALA A 293 2.75 -12.58 12.61
C ALA A 293 3.88 -13.62 12.75
N SER A 294 3.95 -14.32 13.88
CA SER A 294 4.91 -15.41 14.10
C SER A 294 4.68 -16.61 13.16
N GLY A 295 3.42 -16.97 12.91
CA GLY A 295 3.06 -18.01 11.94
C GLY A 295 3.41 -17.59 10.51
N TRP A 296 3.18 -16.32 10.15
CA TRP A 296 3.54 -15.78 8.85
C TRP A 296 5.05 -15.79 8.64
N GLN A 297 5.81 -15.40 9.66
CA GLN A 297 7.27 -15.48 9.65
C GLN A 297 7.74 -16.93 9.45
N TYR A 298 7.18 -17.87 10.20
CA TYR A 298 7.49 -19.29 10.03
C TYR A 298 7.25 -19.79 8.60
N PHE A 299 6.15 -19.38 7.96
CA PHE A 299 5.84 -19.78 6.57
C PHE A 299 6.71 -19.11 5.51
N THR A 300 7.20 -17.90 5.77
CA THR A 300 7.92 -17.10 4.76
C THR A 300 9.43 -17.18 4.87
N THR A 301 9.98 -17.52 6.04
CA THR A 301 11.43 -17.68 6.22
C THR A 301 12.07 -18.62 5.18
N PRO A 302 11.54 -19.84 4.91
CA PRO A 302 12.14 -20.73 3.91
C PRO A 302 12.17 -20.10 2.51
N PHE A 303 11.14 -19.30 2.15
CA PHE A 303 11.15 -18.58 0.88
C PHE A 303 12.35 -17.62 0.82
N PHE A 304 12.57 -16.79 1.84
CA PHE A 304 13.69 -15.84 1.84
C PHE A 304 15.06 -16.50 1.95
N GLU A 305 15.16 -17.68 2.55
CA GLU A 305 16.41 -18.46 2.64
C GLU A 305 16.86 -18.98 1.28
N HIS A 306 15.91 -19.29 0.40
CA HIS A 306 16.21 -20.00 -0.85
C HIS A 306 15.79 -19.26 -2.12
N MET A 307 15.21 -18.06 -2.02
CA MET A 307 14.86 -17.24 -3.19
C MET A 307 16.09 -16.89 -4.04
N LEU A 308 15.89 -16.84 -5.35
CA LEU A 308 16.89 -16.36 -6.32
C LEU A 308 16.42 -15.01 -6.88
N LEU A 309 17.29 -14.00 -6.80
CA LEU A 309 17.09 -12.73 -7.49
C LEU A 309 17.58 -12.89 -8.93
N VAL A 310 16.75 -12.48 -9.88
CA VAL A 310 17.04 -12.50 -11.32
C VAL A 310 17.05 -11.06 -11.82
N ILE A 311 18.15 -10.65 -12.46
CA ILE A 311 18.31 -9.37 -13.14
C ILE A 311 18.67 -9.69 -14.58
N ALA A 312 17.78 -9.39 -15.52
CA ALA A 312 17.89 -9.84 -16.90
C ALA A 312 17.72 -8.71 -17.92
N ASP A 313 18.32 -8.90 -19.10
CA ASP A 313 18.29 -8.00 -20.25
C ASP A 313 17.08 -8.22 -21.18
N LYS A 314 16.16 -9.10 -20.79
CA LYS A 314 14.96 -9.47 -21.55
C LYS A 314 13.77 -9.58 -20.61
N GLU A 315 12.58 -9.36 -21.14
CA GLU A 315 11.34 -9.64 -20.41
C GLU A 315 11.20 -11.13 -20.09
N LEU A 316 10.82 -11.43 -18.85
CA LEU A 316 10.44 -12.78 -18.44
C LEU A 316 9.00 -13.10 -18.90
N PRO A 317 8.71 -14.35 -19.30
CA PRO A 317 7.35 -14.74 -19.66
C PRO A 317 6.39 -14.58 -18.48
N THR A 318 5.29 -13.87 -18.69
CA THR A 318 4.26 -13.62 -17.66
C THR A 318 3.27 -14.78 -17.48
N THR A 319 3.35 -15.85 -18.28
CA THR A 319 2.34 -16.91 -18.31
C THR A 319 2.60 -18.03 -17.30
N THR A 320 1.59 -18.29 -16.48
CA THR A 320 1.53 -19.31 -15.43
C THR A 320 1.30 -20.70 -16.01
N ALA A 321 2.37 -21.40 -16.41
CA ALA A 321 2.46 -22.86 -16.42
C ALA A 321 3.89 -23.24 -16.85
N TRP A 322 4.85 -23.08 -15.93
CA TRP A 322 6.19 -23.60 -16.13
C TRP A 322 6.12 -25.06 -15.68
N ASP A 323 6.47 -25.97 -16.59
CA ASP A 323 6.59 -27.40 -16.34
C ASP A 323 8.02 -27.72 -15.89
N ASN A 324 8.17 -28.81 -15.13
CA ASN A 324 9.41 -29.10 -14.38
C ASN A 324 10.67 -29.31 -15.25
N GLU A 325 10.54 -29.38 -16.58
CA GLU A 325 11.67 -29.52 -17.52
C GLU A 325 12.15 -28.16 -18.09
N THR A 326 11.41 -27.05 -17.90
CA THR A 326 11.77 -25.74 -18.46
C THR A 326 12.59 -24.83 -17.54
N ASP A 327 12.71 -25.09 -16.24
CA ASP A 327 13.22 -24.09 -15.27
C ASP A 327 14.73 -23.80 -15.35
N GLU A 328 15.59 -24.82 -15.44
CA GLU A 328 17.05 -24.64 -15.64
C GLU A 328 17.36 -24.14 -17.06
N MET A 329 16.56 -24.57 -18.05
CA MET A 329 16.73 -24.16 -19.45
C MET A 329 16.28 -22.71 -19.68
N VAL A 330 15.24 -22.25 -18.99
CA VAL A 330 14.78 -20.86 -19.07
C VAL A 330 15.80 -19.96 -18.37
N LEU A 331 16.18 -20.22 -17.12
CA LEU A 331 17.18 -19.40 -16.43
C LEU A 331 18.55 -19.39 -17.13
N SER A 332 18.96 -20.49 -17.78
CA SER A 332 20.20 -20.51 -18.59
C SER A 332 20.13 -19.69 -19.89
N ASN A 333 18.93 -19.31 -20.35
CA ASN A 333 18.72 -18.40 -21.49
C ASN A 333 18.67 -16.91 -21.09
N TYR A 334 18.67 -16.62 -19.79
CA TYR A 334 18.74 -15.27 -19.25
C TYR A 334 20.09 -15.04 -18.59
N VAL A 335 20.56 -13.80 -18.67
CA VAL A 335 21.62 -13.36 -17.79
C VAL A 335 21.03 -13.35 -16.36
N VAL A 336 21.61 -14.15 -15.47
CA VAL A 336 21.22 -14.19 -14.05
C VAL A 336 22.45 -13.79 -13.25
N ASP A 337 22.47 -12.54 -12.78
CA ASP A 337 23.49 -12.10 -11.85
C ASP A 337 23.09 -12.53 -10.44
N GLU A 338 23.73 -13.60 -9.94
CA GLU A 338 23.48 -14.10 -8.59
C GLU A 338 24.04 -13.14 -7.54
N PRO A 339 23.22 -12.71 -6.55
CA PRO A 339 23.68 -11.77 -5.56
C PRO A 339 24.72 -12.39 -4.62
N LYS A 340 25.84 -11.68 -4.41
CA LYS A 340 26.91 -12.13 -3.52
C LYS A 340 26.53 -12.10 -2.04
N GLN A 341 25.63 -11.20 -1.64
CA GLN A 341 25.27 -10.95 -0.24
C GLN A 341 23.82 -10.47 -0.11
N GLY A 342 23.14 -10.98 0.90
CA GLY A 342 21.84 -10.47 1.36
C GLY A 342 21.80 -10.47 2.88
N GLY A 343 21.15 -9.47 3.45
CA GLY A 343 20.88 -9.47 4.89
C GLY A 343 19.92 -10.61 5.28
N PRO A 344 19.81 -10.94 6.57
CA PRO A 344 18.72 -11.81 7.03
C PRO A 344 17.37 -11.16 6.70
N PRO A 345 16.29 -11.94 6.51
CA PRO A 345 14.96 -11.38 6.40
C PRO A 345 14.60 -10.60 7.66
N VAL A 346 13.97 -9.43 7.50
CA VAL A 346 13.58 -8.51 8.56
C VAL A 346 12.07 -8.35 8.58
N ALA A 347 11.47 -8.39 9.76
CA ALA A 347 10.07 -8.00 9.94
C ALA A 347 9.99 -6.47 10.05
N GLU A 348 9.66 -5.80 8.96
CA GLU A 348 9.54 -4.32 8.91
C GLU A 348 8.23 -3.83 9.54
N GLU A 349 7.13 -4.58 9.32
CA GLU A 349 5.83 -4.29 9.91
C GLU A 349 5.15 -5.61 10.33
N SER A 350 4.03 -5.49 11.05
CA SER A 350 3.17 -6.65 11.29
C SER A 350 2.75 -7.26 9.95
N MET A 351 3.07 -8.53 9.74
CA MET A 351 2.79 -9.28 8.51
C MET A 351 3.60 -8.88 7.26
N LEU A 352 4.55 -7.93 7.35
CA LEU A 352 5.49 -7.60 6.27
C LEU A 352 6.90 -8.07 6.62
N ILE A 353 7.44 -8.97 5.80
CA ILE A 353 8.82 -9.42 5.91
C ILE A 353 9.54 -9.05 4.63
N THR A 354 10.73 -8.48 4.76
CA THR A 354 11.56 -8.05 3.65
C THR A 354 12.95 -8.67 3.74
N LYS A 355 13.63 -8.77 2.61
CA LYS A 355 15.04 -9.12 2.53
C LYS A 355 15.72 -8.21 1.53
N THR A 356 16.78 -7.56 1.96
CA THR A 356 17.62 -6.73 1.09
C THR A 356 18.74 -7.56 0.51
N VAL A 357 18.89 -7.45 -0.81
CA VAL A 357 19.90 -8.12 -1.61
C VAL A 357 20.73 -7.05 -2.31
N ALA A 358 22.05 -7.20 -2.30
CA ALA A 358 22.98 -6.25 -2.89
C ALA A 358 23.75 -6.87 -4.05
N VAL A 359 23.85 -6.15 -5.16
CA VAL A 359 24.65 -6.52 -6.33
C VAL A 359 25.57 -5.34 -6.67
N GLU A 360 26.88 -5.58 -6.74
CA GLU A 360 27.81 -4.54 -7.19
C GLU A 360 27.57 -4.27 -8.68
N ALA A 361 27.55 -3.01 -9.08
CA ALA A 361 27.27 -2.65 -10.47
C ALA A 361 28.28 -3.25 -11.46
N SER A 362 29.51 -3.51 -11.03
CA SER A 362 30.56 -4.14 -11.82
C SER A 362 30.29 -5.61 -12.18
N GLN A 363 29.37 -6.27 -11.46
CA GLN A 363 29.01 -7.66 -11.67
C GLN A 363 27.85 -7.81 -12.65
N LEU A 364 27.10 -6.72 -12.88
CA LEU A 364 25.98 -6.74 -13.79
C LEU A 364 26.48 -6.84 -15.21
N SER A 365 26.24 -8.01 -15.80
CA SER A 365 26.77 -8.34 -17.13
C SER A 365 25.94 -7.74 -18.27
N SER A 366 24.73 -7.22 -17.99
CA SER A 366 23.86 -6.55 -18.94
C SER A 366 24.10 -5.03 -19.02
N SER A 367 24.19 -4.48 -20.23
CA SER A 367 24.14 -3.02 -20.44
C SER A 367 22.74 -2.42 -20.25
N GLU A 368 21.69 -3.22 -20.42
CA GLU A 368 20.29 -2.81 -20.33
C GLU A 368 19.48 -3.86 -19.57
N ILE A 369 18.94 -3.47 -18.42
CA ILE A 369 18.12 -4.28 -17.52
C ILE A 369 16.66 -4.11 -17.94
N HIS A 370 16.01 -5.19 -18.34
CA HIS A 370 14.58 -5.22 -18.65
C HIS A 370 13.77 -5.84 -17.53
N THR A 371 14.33 -6.74 -16.73
CA THR A 371 13.57 -7.42 -15.68
C THR A 371 14.37 -7.53 -14.38
N ILE A 372 13.70 -7.25 -13.27
CA ILE A 372 14.16 -7.59 -11.92
C ILE A 372 13.05 -8.38 -11.24
N ALA A 373 13.37 -9.62 -10.87
CA ALA A 373 12.40 -10.62 -10.46
C ALA A 373 12.95 -11.56 -9.39
N VAL A 374 12.06 -12.25 -8.70
CA VAL A 374 12.40 -13.29 -7.73
C VAL A 374 11.76 -14.61 -8.14
N VAL A 375 12.61 -15.62 -8.19
CA VAL A 375 12.26 -17.02 -8.44
C VAL A 375 12.34 -17.80 -7.13
N GLY A 376 11.33 -18.64 -6.89
CA GLY A 376 11.20 -19.44 -5.68
C GLY A 376 11.57 -20.91 -5.93
N PRO A 377 12.28 -21.57 -5.01
CA PRO A 377 12.71 -22.96 -5.21
C PRO A 377 11.61 -23.98 -4.94
N PHE A 378 10.63 -23.65 -4.08
CA PHE A 378 9.53 -24.56 -3.71
C PHE A 378 8.44 -24.69 -4.78
N LEU A 379 8.54 -23.95 -5.88
CA LEU A 379 7.56 -23.96 -6.97
C LEU A 379 8.13 -24.39 -8.31
N HIS A 380 9.30 -25.07 -8.33
CA HIS A 380 9.99 -25.46 -9.58
C HIS A 380 10.23 -24.22 -10.43
N GLY A 381 11.21 -23.37 -10.07
CA GLY A 381 11.64 -22.23 -10.91
C GLY A 381 10.61 -21.14 -11.23
N ARG A 382 9.37 -21.20 -10.70
CA ARG A 382 8.33 -20.23 -11.02
C ARG A 382 8.66 -18.83 -10.53
N LEU A 383 8.37 -17.86 -11.39
CA LEU A 383 8.32 -16.43 -11.05
C LEU A 383 7.34 -16.21 -9.88
N ILE A 384 7.85 -15.68 -8.78
CA ILE A 384 7.06 -15.40 -7.57
C ILE A 384 6.65 -13.93 -7.51
N LEU A 385 7.58 -13.06 -7.89
CA LEU A 385 7.48 -11.61 -7.83
C LEU A 385 8.32 -11.02 -8.96
N SER A 386 7.80 -10.00 -9.64
CA SER A 386 8.54 -9.15 -10.57
C SER A 386 8.14 -7.71 -10.30
N SER A 387 9.10 -6.80 -10.33
CA SER A 387 8.76 -5.38 -10.30
C SER A 387 8.06 -4.97 -11.60
N GLU A 388 7.01 -4.16 -11.49
CA GLU A 388 6.36 -3.53 -12.63
C GLU A 388 7.14 -2.32 -13.15
N LEU A 389 8.18 -1.88 -12.41
CA LEU A 389 9.18 -0.91 -12.86
C LEU A 389 10.33 -1.59 -13.63
N SER A 390 10.07 -2.77 -14.20
CA SER A 390 10.93 -3.41 -15.19
C SER A 390 11.22 -2.44 -16.35
N GLY A 391 12.41 -2.51 -16.93
CA GLY A 391 13.01 -1.45 -17.74
C GLY A 391 12.40 -1.19 -19.13
N PRO A 392 13.19 -0.72 -20.10
CA PRO A 392 14.65 -0.77 -20.13
C PRO A 392 15.32 0.22 -19.17
N MET A 393 16.31 -0.25 -18.42
CA MET A 393 17.13 0.56 -17.51
C MET A 393 18.61 0.31 -17.77
N THR A 394 19.40 1.37 -17.93
CA THR A 394 20.86 1.26 -18.06
C THR A 394 21.50 1.87 -16.83
N LEU A 395 22.48 1.18 -16.23
CA LEU A 395 23.22 1.72 -15.09
C LEU A 395 24.45 2.48 -15.57
N GLY A 396 24.66 3.66 -15.01
CA GLY A 396 25.81 4.49 -15.32
C GLY A 396 27.00 4.23 -14.41
N THR A 397 28.12 4.85 -14.76
CA THR A 397 29.44 4.68 -14.09
C THR A 397 29.50 5.17 -12.64
N SER A 398 28.53 5.97 -12.19
CA SER A 398 28.43 6.45 -10.81
C SER A 398 27.76 5.43 -9.89
N ILE A 399 26.99 4.48 -10.43
CA ILE A 399 26.31 3.48 -9.62
C ILE A 399 27.36 2.51 -9.08
N SER A 400 27.53 2.48 -7.76
CA SER A 400 28.40 1.51 -7.09
C SER A 400 27.66 0.19 -6.86
N GLN A 401 26.38 0.28 -6.52
CA GLN A 401 25.58 -0.85 -6.06
C GLN A 401 24.11 -0.70 -6.46
N LEU A 402 23.53 -1.83 -6.87
CA LEU A 402 22.08 -2.04 -6.97
C LEU A 402 21.62 -2.83 -5.75
N GLU A 403 20.70 -2.26 -4.98
CA GLU A 403 20.01 -2.92 -3.89
C GLU A 403 18.60 -3.30 -4.33
N VAL A 404 18.18 -4.51 -4.00
CA VAL A 404 16.81 -4.97 -4.22
C VAL A 404 16.21 -5.40 -2.89
N ILE A 405 15.17 -4.69 -2.44
CA ILE A 405 14.35 -5.07 -1.31
C ILE A 405 13.20 -5.92 -1.83
N VAL A 406 13.19 -7.19 -1.45
CA VAL A 406 12.12 -8.14 -1.76
C VAL A 406 11.22 -8.27 -0.55
N GLY A 407 9.93 -8.02 -0.69
CA GLY A 407 8.97 -8.10 0.42
C GLY A 407 7.79 -9.03 0.16
N LEU A 408 7.31 -9.68 1.23
CA LEU A 408 6.05 -10.40 1.25
C LEU A 408 5.17 -9.87 2.39
N ARG A 409 4.00 -9.35 2.03
CA ARG A 409 2.96 -8.91 2.97
C ARG A 409 1.78 -9.88 2.96
N ASN A 410 1.28 -10.27 4.13
CA ASN A 410 0.00 -10.94 4.25
C ASN A 410 -1.09 -9.99 4.78
N LEU A 411 -2.27 -10.02 4.15
CA LEU A 411 -3.49 -9.41 4.67
C LEU A 411 -4.46 -10.50 5.11
N ASN A 412 -4.84 -10.50 6.38
CA ASN A 412 -5.89 -11.38 6.88
C ASN A 412 -7.26 -10.92 6.38
N VAL A 413 -8.25 -11.81 6.45
CA VAL A 413 -9.63 -11.50 6.01
C VAL A 413 -10.21 -10.30 6.77
N ALA A 414 -9.79 -10.15 8.04
CA ALA A 414 -10.20 -9.08 8.94
C ALA A 414 -9.46 -7.75 8.69
N ASP A 415 -8.38 -7.74 7.92
CA ASP A 415 -7.55 -6.56 7.77
C ASP A 415 -8.17 -5.57 6.76
N MET A 416 -7.76 -4.31 6.89
CA MET A 416 -7.99 -3.30 5.87
C MET A 416 -6.99 -3.48 4.73
N PRO A 417 -7.34 -3.08 3.49
CA PRO A 417 -6.38 -3.01 2.41
C PRO A 417 -5.15 -2.21 2.83
N HIS A 418 -3.99 -2.59 2.30
CA HIS A 418 -2.83 -1.73 2.33
C HIS A 418 -3.07 -0.57 1.36
N PHE A 419 -2.84 0.66 1.80
CA PHE A 419 -2.98 1.86 0.97
C PHE A 419 -1.59 2.39 0.65
N SER A 420 -1.28 2.41 -0.64
CA SER A 420 -0.17 3.15 -1.20
C SER A 420 -0.69 4.46 -1.81
N ALA A 421 -0.10 5.57 -1.36
CA ALA A 421 -0.60 6.93 -1.57
C ALA A 421 -2.06 7.24 -1.09
#